data_AF-A0A968I259-F1
#
_entry.id   AF-A0A968I259-F1
#
_cell.length_a   1.000
_cell.length_b   1.000
_cell.length_c   1.000
_cell.angle_alpha   90.00
_cell.angle_beta   90.00
_cell.angle_gamma   90.00
#
_symmetry.space_group_name_H-M   'P 1'
#
loop_
_entity.id
_entity.type
_entity.pdbx_description
1 polymer ?
#
loop_
_entity_poly.entity_id
_entity_poly.type
_entity_poly.pdbx_seq_one_letter_code
_entity_poly.pdbx_strand_id
1 'polypeptide(L)'
;MTKSTPKTPRDEPKTPKTRGRKAILTDILEAELIKYLSGGLYVTHACDLVGISASTYHGWVARGERYEAASNSEDTEVKPDPRDRRFYEFLVSARRARSRSASSMLLVIQTAATRGDWRAAKEFLEKSFPEQYGRQRLEVEGSVSHSGSVAVSADLESKSLDDLVALYQSRVRGDG
;
A
#
# COMPACT_ATOMS: atom_id res chain seq x y z
N MET A 1 -55.43 31.78 -3.42
CA MET A 1 -54.95 31.72 -4.82
C MET A 1 -53.62 32.47 -4.92
N THR A 2 -52.50 31.79 -4.68
CA THR A 2 -51.14 32.35 -4.80
C THR A 2 -50.47 31.70 -6.01
N LYS A 3 -50.26 32.47 -7.08
CA LYS A 3 -49.62 31.97 -8.30
C LYS A 3 -48.11 31.79 -8.05
N SER A 4 -47.65 30.54 -8.12
CA SER A 4 -46.24 30.17 -8.14
C SER A 4 -45.71 30.37 -9.57
N THR A 5 -44.73 31.24 -9.75
CA THR A 5 -44.01 31.42 -11.02
C THR A 5 -43.04 30.25 -11.27
N PRO A 6 -42.99 29.66 -12.48
CA PRO A 6 -42.00 28.62 -12.80
C PRO A 6 -40.61 29.25 -12.99
N LYS A 7 -39.59 28.67 -12.35
CA LYS A 7 -38.19 29.06 -12.52
C LYS A 7 -37.66 28.43 -13.81
N THR A 8 -37.43 29.23 -14.85
CA THR A 8 -36.80 28.80 -16.10
C THR A 8 -35.40 28.24 -15.84
N PRO A 9 -35.05 27.03 -16.32
CA PRO A 9 -33.67 26.55 -16.25
C PRO A 9 -32.79 27.46 -17.10
N ARG A 10 -31.79 28.08 -16.47
CA ARG A 10 -30.78 28.86 -17.18
C ARG A 10 -29.83 27.87 -17.84
N ASP A 11 -29.96 27.72 -19.16
CA ASP A 11 -29.02 26.95 -19.98
C ASP A 11 -27.69 27.71 -19.99
N GLU A 12 -26.85 27.45 -18.99
CA GLU A 12 -25.47 27.93 -19.02
C GLU A 12 -24.71 27.16 -20.11
N PRO A 13 -24.04 27.85 -21.05
CA PRO A 13 -23.25 27.18 -22.06
C PRO A 13 -22.11 26.42 -21.37
N LYS A 14 -22.18 25.08 -21.40
CA LYS A 14 -21.10 24.23 -20.91
C LYS A 14 -19.84 24.56 -21.69
N THR A 15 -18.87 25.19 -21.01
CA THR A 15 -17.55 25.45 -21.61
C THR A 15 -16.99 24.14 -22.17
N PRO A 16 -16.52 24.11 -23.42
CA PRO A 16 -15.98 22.88 -23.99
C PRO A 16 -14.77 22.48 -23.14
N LYS A 17 -14.82 21.29 -22.52
CA LYS A 17 -13.67 20.72 -21.83
C LYS A 17 -12.53 20.62 -22.83
N THR A 18 -11.50 21.46 -22.67
CA THR A 18 -10.26 21.36 -23.44
C THR A 18 -9.69 19.97 -23.19
N ARG A 19 -9.86 19.08 -24.17
CA ARG A 19 -9.40 17.70 -24.08
C ARG A 19 -7.87 17.79 -24.06
N GLY A 20 -7.28 17.58 -22.89
CA GLY A 20 -5.83 17.62 -22.71
C GLY A 20 -5.15 16.74 -23.76
N ARG A 21 -4.05 17.23 -24.35
CA ARG A 21 -3.22 16.47 -25.27
C ARG A 21 -2.89 15.13 -24.61
N LYS A 22 -3.20 14.02 -25.28
CA LYS A 22 -2.88 12.68 -24.77
C LYS A 22 -1.38 12.64 -24.49
N ALA A 23 -1.00 12.39 -23.24
CA ALA A 23 0.40 12.19 -22.90
C ALA A 23 0.90 10.96 -23.65
N ILE A 24 2.09 11.09 -24.23
CA ILE A 24 2.76 10.00 -24.94
C ILE A 24 3.81 9.44 -23.98
N LEU A 25 3.83 8.12 -23.82
CA LEU A 25 4.86 7.44 -23.06
C LEU A 25 6.18 7.50 -23.85
N THR A 26 7.03 8.46 -23.50
CA THR A 26 8.38 8.62 -24.07
C THR A 26 9.42 8.00 -23.15
N ASP A 27 10.62 7.70 -23.67
CA ASP A 27 11.72 7.15 -22.85
C ASP A 27 12.10 8.06 -21.68
N ILE A 28 12.10 9.38 -21.89
CA ILE A 28 12.42 10.36 -20.85
C ILE A 28 11.35 10.32 -19.75
N LEU A 29 10.08 10.37 -20.14
CA LEU A 29 8.95 10.32 -19.19
C LEU A 29 8.92 9.01 -18.39
N GLU A 30 9.20 7.89 -19.06
CA GLU A 30 9.34 6.60 -18.40
C GLU A 30 10.48 6.62 -17.39
N ALA A 31 11.67 7.09 -17.77
CA ALA A 31 12.82 7.14 -16.87
C ALA A 31 12.54 7.97 -15.60
N GLU A 32 11.87 9.12 -15.74
CA GLU A 32 11.47 9.94 -14.59
C GLU A 32 10.43 9.25 -13.70
N LEU A 33 9.40 8.64 -14.28
CA LEU A 33 8.42 7.85 -13.52
C LEU A 33 9.08 6.70 -12.75
N ILE A 34 9.96 5.94 -13.41
CA ILE A 34 10.67 4.81 -12.81
C ILE A 34 11.58 5.28 -11.67
N LYS A 35 12.24 6.43 -11.82
CA LYS A 35 13.05 7.05 -10.76
C LYS A 35 12.20 7.31 -9.51
N TYR A 36 11.06 7.99 -9.66
CA TYR A 36 10.20 8.32 -8.52
C TYR A 36 9.57 7.10 -7.87
N LEU A 37 9.10 6.13 -8.67
CA LEU A 37 8.55 4.88 -8.14
C LEU A 37 9.61 4.05 -7.40
N SER A 38 10.86 4.02 -7.90
CA SER A 38 11.98 3.36 -7.22
C SER A 38 12.36 4.05 -5.91
N GLY A 39 12.12 5.36 -5.81
CA GLY A 39 12.26 6.11 -4.56
C GLY A 39 11.16 5.85 -3.53
N GLY A 40 10.13 5.08 -3.87
CA GLY A 40 9.03 4.73 -2.98
C GLY A 40 7.87 5.71 -2.95
N LEU A 41 7.79 6.61 -3.93
CA LEU A 41 6.64 7.49 -4.05
C LEU A 41 5.39 6.71 -4.46
N TYR A 42 4.26 7.14 -3.91
CA TYR A 42 2.95 6.74 -4.40
C TYR A 42 2.79 7.14 -5.87
N VAL A 43 2.02 6.33 -6.61
CA VAL A 43 1.78 6.50 -8.05
C VAL A 43 1.24 7.88 -8.38
N THR A 44 0.30 8.36 -7.59
CA THR A 44 -0.33 9.68 -7.76
C THR A 44 0.72 10.78 -7.72
N HIS A 45 1.56 10.82 -6.68
CA HIS A 45 2.62 11.82 -6.55
C HIS A 45 3.69 11.69 -7.64
N ALA A 46 4.07 10.46 -8.01
CA ALA A 46 5.00 10.24 -9.12
C ALA A 46 4.42 10.78 -10.45
N CYS A 47 3.12 10.60 -10.69
CA CYS A 47 2.42 11.13 -11.87
C CYS A 47 2.36 12.67 -11.85
N ASP A 48 2.04 13.27 -10.69
CA ASP A 48 1.97 14.72 -10.52
C ASP A 48 3.33 15.38 -10.80
N LEU A 49 4.43 14.76 -10.34
CA LEU A 49 5.80 15.25 -10.56
C LEU A 49 6.22 15.26 -12.03
N VAL A 50 5.71 14.33 -12.84
CA VAL A 50 6.02 14.25 -14.28
C VAL A 50 4.92 14.87 -15.17
N GLY A 51 3.89 15.45 -14.55
CA GLY A 51 2.82 16.17 -15.26
C GLY A 51 1.81 15.28 -16.00
N ILE A 52 1.52 14.06 -15.51
CA ILE A 52 0.46 13.21 -16.06
C ILE A 52 -0.61 12.91 -15.00
N SER A 53 -1.83 12.58 -15.44
CA SER A 53 -2.85 12.10 -14.52
C SER A 53 -2.60 10.64 -14.13
N ALA A 54 -2.96 10.26 -12.91
CA ALA A 54 -2.93 8.85 -12.48
C ALA A 54 -3.75 7.94 -13.42
N SER A 55 -4.87 8.44 -13.97
CA SER A 55 -5.67 7.71 -14.96
C SER A 55 -4.87 7.36 -16.22
N THR A 56 -3.99 8.24 -16.68
CA THR A 56 -3.10 7.97 -17.82
C THR A 56 -2.13 6.83 -17.49
N TYR A 57 -1.50 6.90 -16.32
CA TYR A 57 -0.62 5.83 -15.83
C TYR A 57 -1.33 4.48 -15.75
N HIS A 58 -2.53 4.43 -15.14
CA HIS A 58 -3.30 3.19 -15.03
C HIS A 58 -3.79 2.68 -16.39
N GLY A 59 -4.10 3.57 -17.33
CA GLY A 59 -4.41 3.21 -18.70
C GLY A 59 -3.23 2.53 -19.41
N TRP A 60 -2.01 3.00 -19.18
CA TRP A 60 -0.79 2.36 -19.67
C TRP A 60 -0.54 1.01 -19.01
N VAL A 61 -0.67 0.91 -17.69
CA VAL A 61 -0.56 -0.37 -16.95
C VAL A 61 -1.56 -1.39 -17.49
N ALA A 62 -2.83 -1.04 -17.65
CA ALA A 62 -3.86 -1.94 -18.14
C ALA A 62 -3.59 -2.44 -19.58
N ARG A 63 -2.94 -1.62 -20.42
CA ARG A 63 -2.47 -2.06 -21.75
C ARG A 63 -1.35 -3.09 -21.64
N GLY A 64 -0.37 -2.83 -20.78
CA GLY A 64 0.70 -3.78 -20.50
C GLY A 64 0.20 -5.11 -19.93
N GLU A 65 -0.80 -5.07 -19.04
CA GLU A 65 -1.40 -6.27 -18.44
C GLU A 65 -2.17 -7.10 -19.48
N ARG A 66 -2.90 -6.45 -20.41
CA ARG A 66 -3.53 -7.16 -21.53
C ARG A 66 -2.51 -7.83 -22.43
N TYR A 67 -1.41 -7.14 -22.73
CA TYR A 67 -0.32 -7.71 -23.52
C TYR A 67 0.32 -8.92 -22.81
N GLU A 68 0.59 -8.81 -21.50
CA GLU A 68 1.12 -9.89 -20.67
C GLU A 68 0.16 -11.10 -20.64
N ALA A 69 -1.13 -10.87 -20.41
CA ALA A 69 -2.14 -11.92 -20.37
C ALA A 69 -2.25 -12.66 -21.71
N ALA A 70 -2.26 -11.93 -22.83
CA ALA A 70 -2.27 -12.54 -24.16
C ALA A 70 -0.96 -13.29 -24.46
N SER A 71 0.19 -12.77 -24.03
CA SER A 71 1.50 -13.43 -24.23
C SER A 71 1.64 -14.74 -23.46
N ASN A 72 0.99 -14.83 -22.30
CA ASN A 72 1.01 -16.00 -21.42
C ASN A 72 -0.18 -16.95 -21.66
N SER A 73 -1.03 -16.67 -22.65
CA SER A 73 -2.19 -17.51 -22.95
C SER A 73 -1.75 -18.84 -23.55
N GLU A 74 -2.37 -19.94 -23.10
CA GLU A 74 -2.21 -21.26 -23.71
C GLU A 74 -2.97 -21.35 -25.06
N ASP A 75 -3.98 -20.50 -25.25
CA ASP A 75 -4.73 -20.42 -26.51
C ASP A 75 -3.89 -19.71 -27.58
N THR A 76 -3.54 -20.47 -28.63
CA THR A 76 -2.66 -19.99 -29.71
C THR A 76 -3.35 -18.96 -30.62
N GLU A 77 -4.68 -18.84 -30.56
CA GLU A 77 -5.43 -17.81 -31.29
C GLU A 77 -5.34 -16.44 -30.61
N VAL A 78 -5.16 -16.41 -29.29
CA VAL A 78 -5.02 -15.16 -28.52
C VAL A 78 -3.60 -14.60 -28.68
N LYS A 79 -3.44 -13.67 -29.61
CA LYS A 79 -2.16 -13.01 -29.87
C LYS A 79 -2.07 -11.65 -29.18
N PRO A 80 -0.93 -11.29 -28.56
CA PRO A 80 -0.75 -9.97 -27.99
C PRO A 80 -0.73 -8.91 -29.09
N ASP A 81 -1.42 -7.78 -28.86
CA ASP A 81 -1.40 -6.64 -29.78
C ASP A 81 -0.01 -5.98 -29.78
N PRO A 82 0.73 -5.96 -30.91
CA PRO A 82 2.06 -5.36 -30.96
C PRO A 82 2.11 -3.89 -30.50
N ARG A 83 1.00 -3.16 -30.62
CA ARG A 83 0.89 -1.75 -30.19
C ARG A 83 0.90 -1.59 -28.67
N ASP A 84 0.65 -2.67 -27.93
CA ASP A 84 0.66 -2.69 -26.47
C ASP A 84 2.02 -3.10 -25.89
N ARG A 85 2.96 -3.58 -26.73
CA ARG A 85 4.30 -4.03 -26.30
C ARG A 85 5.06 -2.99 -25.49
N ARG A 86 5.05 -1.72 -25.91
CA ARG A 86 5.75 -0.65 -25.17
C ARG A 86 5.17 -0.43 -23.76
N PHE A 87 3.87 -0.65 -23.60
CA PHE A 87 3.21 -0.53 -22.30
C PHE A 87 3.48 -1.73 -21.41
N TYR A 88 3.70 -2.91 -21.99
CA TYR A 88 4.20 -4.08 -21.28
C TYR A 88 5.63 -3.87 -20.77
N GLU A 89 6.53 -3.35 -21.60
CA GLU A 89 7.90 -3.03 -21.19
C GLU A 89 7.90 -2.03 -20.01
N PHE A 90 7.08 -0.98 -20.11
CA PHE A 90 6.85 -0.04 -19.01
C PHE A 90 6.27 -0.68 -17.75
N LEU A 91 5.28 -1.57 -17.90
CA LEU A 91 4.67 -2.29 -16.77
C LEU A 91 5.73 -3.10 -16.00
N VAL A 92 6.57 -3.83 -16.72
CA VAL A 92 7.67 -4.62 -16.14
C VAL A 92 8.64 -3.70 -15.41
N SER A 93 9.06 -2.59 -16.04
CA SER A 93 9.91 -1.58 -15.42
C SER A 93 9.28 -1.01 -14.14
N ALA A 94 8.00 -0.65 -14.18
CA ALA A 94 7.29 -0.07 -13.05
C ALA A 94 7.11 -1.05 -11.89
N ARG A 95 6.83 -2.33 -12.17
CA ARG A 95 6.80 -3.39 -11.16
C ARG A 95 8.17 -3.56 -10.50
N ARG A 96 9.24 -3.66 -11.31
CA ARG A 96 10.63 -3.74 -10.81
C ARG A 96 11.02 -2.55 -9.96
N ALA A 97 10.64 -1.33 -10.36
CA ALA A 97 10.88 -0.10 -9.60
C ALA A 97 10.28 -0.17 -8.20
N ARG A 98 9.01 -0.60 -8.09
CA ARG A 98 8.33 -0.76 -6.80
C ARG A 98 8.97 -1.85 -5.95
N SER A 99 9.32 -2.99 -6.54
CA SER A 99 10.04 -4.05 -5.82
C SER A 99 11.41 -3.57 -5.32
N ARG A 100 12.10 -2.73 -6.10
CA ARG A 100 13.37 -2.11 -5.67
C ARG A 100 13.17 -1.20 -4.47
N SER A 101 12.14 -0.35 -4.50
CA SER A 101 11.79 0.50 -3.37
C SER A 101 11.50 -0.31 -2.11
N ALA A 102 10.65 -1.34 -2.21
CA ALA A 102 10.33 -2.22 -1.09
C ALA A 102 11.59 -2.91 -0.53
N SER A 103 12.47 -3.40 -1.40
CA SER A 103 13.76 -3.99 -1.01
C SER A 103 14.67 -2.99 -0.31
N SER A 104 14.77 -1.76 -0.81
CA SER A 104 15.56 -0.69 -0.16
C SER A 104 15.01 -0.35 1.22
N MET A 105 13.69 -0.26 1.38
CA MET A 105 13.08 0.03 2.68
C MET A 105 13.25 -1.13 3.67
N LEU A 106 13.16 -2.37 3.18
CA LEU A 106 13.45 -3.56 3.98
C LEU A 106 14.90 -3.55 4.50
N LEU A 107 15.86 -3.17 3.66
CA LEU A 107 17.26 -3.05 4.07
C LEU A 107 17.44 -2.00 5.18
N VAL A 108 16.71 -0.89 5.14
CA VAL A 108 16.72 0.12 6.21
C VAL A 108 16.24 -0.49 7.52
N ILE A 109 15.12 -1.23 7.51
CA ILE A 109 14.57 -1.91 8.69
C ILE A 109 15.57 -2.93 9.25
N GLN A 110 16.14 -3.78 8.39
CA GLN A 110 17.15 -4.77 8.79
C GLN A 110 18.42 -4.11 9.36
N THR A 111 18.85 -2.98 8.78
CA THR A 111 20.00 -2.23 9.28
C THR A 111 19.72 -1.62 10.66
N ALA A 112 18.52 -1.08 10.90
CA ALA A 112 18.14 -0.58 12.22
C ALA A 112 18.08 -1.72 13.26
N ALA A 113 17.51 -2.86 12.89
CA ALA A 113 17.45 -4.05 13.72
C ALA A 113 18.84 -4.56 14.12
N THR A 114 19.75 -4.70 13.16
CA THR A 114 21.14 -5.15 13.41
C THR A 114 21.95 -4.17 14.25
N ARG A 115 21.59 -2.88 14.25
CA ARG A 115 22.20 -1.84 15.10
C ARG A 115 21.59 -1.78 16.51
N GLY A 116 20.68 -2.68 16.85
CA GLY A 116 20.14 -2.82 18.21
C GLY A 116 18.75 -2.19 18.42
N ASP A 117 18.10 -1.67 17.38
CA ASP A 117 16.69 -1.28 17.50
C ASP A 117 15.80 -2.53 17.45
N TRP A 118 15.52 -3.09 18.63
CA TRP A 118 14.66 -4.27 18.78
C TRP A 118 13.25 -4.04 18.25
N ARG A 119 12.75 -2.80 18.17
CA ARG A 119 11.42 -2.50 17.62
C ARG A 119 11.39 -2.76 16.11
N ALA A 120 12.46 -2.39 15.41
CA ALA A 120 12.61 -2.69 13.98
C ALA A 120 12.70 -4.21 13.73
N ALA A 121 13.42 -4.94 14.59
CA ALA A 121 13.47 -6.40 14.53
C ALA A 121 12.10 -7.04 14.76
N LYS A 122 11.38 -6.57 15.79
CA LYS A 122 10.02 -7.02 16.11
C LYS A 122 9.05 -6.74 14.97
N GLU A 123 9.04 -5.53 14.43
CA GLU A 123 8.15 -5.16 13.32
C GLU A 123 8.41 -6.00 12.07
N PHE A 124 9.69 -6.25 11.75
CA PHE A 124 10.05 -7.13 10.65
C PHE A 124 9.49 -8.55 10.85
N LEU A 125 9.68 -9.13 12.05
CA LEU A 125 9.16 -10.47 12.36
C LEU A 125 7.62 -10.52 12.32
N GLU A 126 6.94 -9.53 12.90
CA GLU A 126 5.47 -9.42 12.88
C GLU A 126 4.91 -9.39 11.46
N LYS A 127 5.60 -8.74 10.52
CA LYS A 127 5.15 -8.60 9.12
C LYS A 127 5.57 -9.76 8.21
N SER A 128 6.76 -10.31 8.41
CA SER A 128 7.27 -11.43 7.59
C SER A 128 6.72 -12.78 8.04
N PHE A 129 6.38 -12.91 9.32
CA PHE A 129 5.95 -14.16 9.95
C PHE A 129 4.72 -13.91 10.84
N PRO A 130 3.60 -13.45 10.26
CA PRO A 130 2.43 -13.03 11.02
C PRO A 130 1.77 -14.17 11.80
N GLU A 131 1.87 -15.41 11.34
CA GLU A 131 1.30 -16.56 12.06
C GLU A 131 2.06 -16.86 13.36
N GLN A 132 3.39 -16.71 13.35
CA GLN A 132 4.26 -17.04 14.49
C GLN A 132 4.44 -15.87 15.46
N TYR A 133 4.50 -14.63 14.94
CA TYR A 133 4.83 -13.44 15.72
C TYR A 133 3.77 -12.35 15.65
N GLY A 134 2.73 -12.51 14.83
CA GLY A 134 1.66 -11.54 14.72
C GLY A 134 0.86 -11.43 16.02
N ARG A 135 0.09 -10.33 16.14
CA ARG A 135 -0.76 -10.13 17.31
C ARG A 135 -1.85 -11.19 17.33
N GLN A 136 -1.90 -12.00 18.38
CA GLN A 136 -3.06 -12.85 18.65
C GLN A 136 -4.28 -11.95 18.80
N ARG A 137 -5.26 -12.12 17.90
CA ARG A 137 -6.57 -11.51 18.04
C ARG A 137 -7.26 -12.27 19.17
N LEU A 138 -7.36 -11.65 20.35
CA LEU A 138 -8.25 -12.15 21.40
C LEU A 138 -9.68 -12.07 20.85
N GLU A 139 -10.24 -13.20 20.45
CA GLU A 139 -11.67 -13.31 20.17
C GLU A 139 -12.39 -13.26 21.52
N VAL A 140 -12.94 -12.08 21.85
CA VAL A 140 -13.88 -11.95 22.96
C VAL A 140 -15.21 -12.46 22.45
N GLU A 141 -15.53 -13.71 22.75
CA GLU A 141 -16.87 -14.30 22.54
C GLU A 141 -17.82 -13.68 23.57
N GLY A 142 -18.26 -12.45 23.29
CA GLY A 142 -19.23 -11.73 24.11
C GLY A 142 -20.64 -12.17 23.76
N SER A 143 -21.23 -13.09 24.53
CA SER A 143 -22.69 -13.18 24.58
C SER A 143 -23.21 -11.91 25.26
N VAL A 144 -23.74 -10.98 24.47
CA VAL A 144 -24.32 -9.75 25.00
C VAL A 144 -25.74 -10.06 25.47
N SER A 145 -25.86 -10.49 26.73
CA SER A 145 -27.11 -10.37 27.48
C SER A 145 -27.13 -9.03 28.21
N HIS A 146 -27.99 -8.14 27.74
CA HIS A 146 -28.22 -6.85 28.36
C HIS A 146 -29.04 -7.01 29.66
N SER A 147 -28.41 -6.86 30.82
CA SER A 147 -28.85 -5.95 31.90
C SER A 147 -27.86 -6.01 33.05
N GLY A 148 -27.35 -4.85 33.48
CA GLY A 148 -26.61 -4.71 34.73
C GLY A 148 -25.26 -4.00 34.56
N SER A 149 -25.13 -2.86 35.23
CA SER A 149 -23.88 -2.11 35.39
C SER A 149 -22.75 -3.02 35.90
N VAL A 150 -21.63 -3.06 35.18
CA VAL A 150 -20.41 -3.73 35.67
C VAL A 150 -19.41 -2.66 36.10
N ALA A 151 -19.23 -2.52 37.41
CA ALA A 151 -18.05 -1.87 37.96
C ALA A 151 -16.88 -2.85 37.83
N VAL A 152 -15.89 -2.52 37.00
CA VAL A 152 -14.66 -3.31 36.88
C VAL A 152 -13.61 -2.69 37.81
N SER A 153 -13.50 -3.22 39.02
CA SER A 153 -12.28 -3.08 39.83
C SER A 153 -11.35 -4.24 39.46
N ALA A 154 -10.45 -3.99 38.51
CA ALA A 154 -9.35 -4.89 38.24
C ALA A 154 -8.17 -4.44 39.10
N ASP A 155 -8.01 -5.07 40.25
CA ASP A 155 -6.74 -5.05 41.00
C ASP A 155 -5.72 -5.86 40.20
N LEU A 156 -5.16 -5.23 39.17
CA LEU A 156 -3.94 -5.68 38.52
C LEU A 156 -2.79 -5.18 39.39
N GLU A 157 -2.28 -6.03 40.29
CA GLU A 157 -0.99 -5.78 40.92
C GLU A 157 0.08 -5.72 39.82
N SER A 158 0.37 -4.50 39.38
CA SER A 158 1.43 -4.22 38.43
C SER A 158 2.76 -4.50 39.12
N LYS A 159 3.35 -5.66 38.87
CA LYS A 159 4.76 -5.87 39.20
C LYS A 159 5.57 -4.81 38.48
N SER A 160 6.44 -4.12 39.22
CA SER A 160 7.26 -3.07 38.64
C SER A 160 8.21 -3.69 37.62
N LEU A 161 8.68 -2.88 36.66
CA LEU A 161 9.70 -3.34 35.72
C LEU A 161 10.95 -3.87 36.43
N ASP A 162 11.26 -3.35 37.61
CA ASP A 162 12.39 -3.78 38.43
C ASP A 162 12.19 -5.22 38.95
N ASP A 163 10.96 -5.59 39.31
CA ASP A 163 10.62 -6.95 39.76
C ASP A 163 10.74 -7.97 38.63
N LEU A 164 10.37 -7.58 37.40
CA LEU A 164 10.47 -8.44 36.22
C LEU A 164 11.92 -8.62 35.78
N VAL A 165 12.74 -7.58 35.89
CA VAL A 165 14.18 -7.64 35.59
C VAL A 165 14.90 -8.51 36.62
N ALA A 166 14.57 -8.41 37.91
CA ALA A 166 15.15 -9.24 38.96
C ALA A 166 14.82 -10.75 38.76
N LEU A 167 13.59 -11.07 38.35
CA LEU A 167 13.15 -12.43 38.02
C LEU A 167 13.87 -13.03 36.81
N TYR A 168 14.17 -12.22 35.80
CA TYR A 168 14.94 -12.68 34.64
C TYR A 168 16.40 -12.93 35.01
N GLN A 169 17.01 -12.03 35.77
CA GLN A 169 18.42 -12.13 36.18
C GLN A 169 18.68 -13.28 37.16
N SER A 170 17.70 -13.64 38.01
CA SER A 170 17.81 -14.80 38.91
C SER A 170 17.75 -16.13 38.16
N ARG A 171 16.97 -16.20 37.07
CA ARG A 171 16.84 -17.40 36.23
C ARG A 171 18.08 -17.68 35.38
N VAL A 172 18.74 -16.61 34.93
CA VAL A 172 19.99 -16.69 34.13
C VAL A 172 21.20 -17.09 34.98
N ARG A 173 21.12 -17.00 36.32
CA ARG A 173 22.18 -17.47 37.24
C ARG A 173 21.91 -18.86 37.85
N GLY A 174 20.84 -19.54 37.44
CA GLY A 174 20.42 -20.83 38.01
C GLY A 174 20.91 -22.09 37.29
N ASP A 175 21.61 -21.96 36.16
CA ASP A 175 22.25 -23.09 35.48
C ASP A 175 23.78 -22.93 35.56
N GLY A 176 24.33 -23.45 36.65
CA GLY A 176 25.76 -23.63 36.91
C GLY A 176 25.96 -24.83 37.81
#